data_AF-A0A1X3H2H9-F1
#
_entry.id   AF-A0A1X3H2H9-F1
#
_cell.length_a   1.000
_cell.length_b   1.000
_cell.length_c   1.000
_cell.angle_alpha   90.00
_cell.angle_beta   90.00
_cell.angle_gamma   90.00
#
_symmetry.space_group_name_H-M   'P 1'
#
loop_
_entity.id
_entity.type
_entity.pdbx_description
1 polymer ?
#
loop_
_entity_poly.entity_id
_entity_poly.type
_entity_poly.pdbx_seq_one_letter_code
_entity_poly.pdbx_strand_id
1 'polypeptide(L)'
;MRNDIPLYVPQDGDYEWLFSLTPRYLQKSAREDIVGDLWIELSERRVDRAGVPACAKRMIAAYNKENPMKSYGDIRAPLPLDAPAYLDGTMSRVEIVAESLWA
;
A
#
# COMPACT_ATOMS: atom_id res chain seq x y z
N MET A 1 9.28 1.71 23.12
CA MET A 1 10.29 0.94 22.37
C MET A 1 10.22 -0.51 22.80
N ARG A 2 10.15 -1.43 21.84
CA ARG A 2 10.16 -2.88 22.07
C ARG A 2 11.61 -3.32 22.28
N ASN A 3 11.94 -3.80 23.47
CA ASN A 3 13.30 -4.25 23.83
C ASN A 3 13.56 -5.72 23.44
N ASP A 4 12.50 -6.43 23.04
CA ASP A 4 12.47 -7.81 22.56
C ASP A 4 13.01 -7.97 21.13
N ILE A 5 12.97 -6.91 20.33
CA ILE A 5 13.50 -6.91 18.95
C ILE A 5 14.94 -6.37 18.97
N PRO A 6 15.91 -7.09 18.37
CA PRO A 6 17.29 -6.59 18.30
C PRO A 6 17.37 -5.30 17.48
N LEU A 7 18.35 -4.45 17.80
CA LEU A 7 18.59 -3.25 17.02
C LEU A 7 18.93 -3.63 15.58
N TYR A 8 18.22 -3.01 14.63
CA TYR A 8 18.51 -3.22 13.23
C TYR A 8 19.90 -2.69 12.87
N VAL A 9 20.70 -3.52 12.20
CA VAL A 9 22.01 -3.13 11.67
C VAL A 9 21.90 -3.06 10.15
N PRO A 10 22.11 -1.87 9.54
CA PRO A 10 22.14 -1.72 8.09
C PRO A 10 23.13 -2.67 7.43
N GLN A 11 22.71 -3.29 6.34
CA GLN A 11 23.53 -4.13 5.46
C GLN A 11 23.60 -3.50 4.06
N ASP A 12 24.68 -3.77 3.35
CA ASP A 12 24.80 -3.37 1.95
C ASP A 12 23.66 -4.02 1.14
N GLY A 13 22.99 -3.23 0.29
CA GLY A 13 21.84 -3.69 -0.50
C GLY A 13 20.47 -3.52 0.17
N ASP A 14 20.42 -3.04 1.42
CA ASP A 14 19.15 -2.85 2.12
C ASP A 14 18.27 -1.79 1.49
N TYR A 15 18.86 -0.72 0.96
CA TYR A 15 18.11 0.31 0.26
C TYR A 15 17.41 -0.28 -0.97
N GLU A 16 18.13 -1.04 -1.80
CA GLU A 16 17.61 -1.69 -2.99
C GLU A 16 16.53 -2.72 -2.64
N TRP A 17 16.74 -3.47 -1.56
CA TRP A 17 15.75 -4.41 -1.04
C TRP A 17 14.47 -3.68 -0.61
N LEU A 18 14.55 -2.65 0.23
CA LEU A 18 13.39 -1.88 0.68
C LEU A 18 12.69 -1.18 -0.49
N PHE A 19 13.47 -0.58 -1.40
CA PHE A 19 12.96 0.08 -2.59
C PHE A 19 12.27 -0.91 -3.55
N SER A 20 12.73 -2.17 -3.61
CA SER A 20 12.09 -3.22 -4.40
C SER A 20 10.68 -3.60 -3.90
N LEU A 21 10.39 -3.36 -2.62
CA LEU A 21 9.07 -3.61 -2.02
C LEU A 21 8.04 -2.52 -2.39
N THR A 22 8.50 -1.36 -2.86
CA THR A 22 7.63 -0.26 -3.26
C THR A 22 7.14 -0.43 -4.71
N PRO A 23 5.83 -0.27 -4.98
CA PRO A 23 5.28 -0.43 -6.33
C PRO A 23 5.84 0.57 -7.34
N ARG A 24 6.03 0.12 -8.58
CA ARG A 24 6.56 0.95 -9.68
C ARG A 24 5.60 2.04 -10.16
N TYR A 25 4.31 1.92 -9.88
CA TYR A 25 3.32 2.94 -10.27
C TYR A 25 3.41 4.20 -9.40
N LEU A 26 4.02 4.11 -8.22
CA LEU A 26 4.26 5.26 -7.36
C LEU A 26 5.37 6.14 -7.93
N GLN A 27 5.23 7.44 -7.77
CA GLN A 27 6.30 8.39 -8.10
C GLN A 27 7.55 8.09 -7.27
N LYS A 28 8.73 8.38 -7.84
CA LYS A 28 10.01 8.08 -7.20
C LYS A 28 10.11 8.70 -5.80
N SER A 29 9.68 9.95 -5.63
CA SER A 29 9.64 10.64 -4.33
C SER A 29 8.82 9.87 -3.30
N ALA A 30 7.59 9.50 -3.64
CA ALA A 30 6.71 8.73 -2.74
C ALA A 30 7.31 7.37 -2.34
N ARG A 31 8.04 6.74 -3.26
CA ARG A 31 8.74 5.48 -2.98
C ARG A 31 9.91 5.69 -2.02
N GLU A 32 10.66 6.78 -2.18
CA GLU A 32 11.74 7.17 -1.27
C GLU A 32 11.21 7.52 0.12
N ASP A 33 10.07 8.21 0.21
CA ASP A 33 9.40 8.52 1.48
C ASP A 33 9.02 7.24 2.25
N ILE A 34 8.36 6.29 1.57
CA ILE A 34 7.99 5.00 2.17
C ILE A 34 9.23 4.22 2.63
N VAL A 35 10.33 4.25 1.87
CA VAL A 35 11.59 3.60 2.28
C VAL A 35 12.18 4.29 3.51
N GLY A 36 12.12 5.62 3.58
CA GLY A 36 12.53 6.38 4.78
C GLY A 36 11.73 5.98 6.01
N ASP A 37 10.41 5.86 5.89
CA ASP A 37 9.54 5.45 6.99
C ASP A 37 9.84 4.00 7.45
N LEU A 38 10.13 3.10 6.52
CA LEU A 38 10.54 1.73 6.85
C LEU A 38 11.84 1.69 7.64
N TRP A 39 12.81 2.55 7.31
CA TRP A 39 14.05 2.70 8.07
C TRP A 39 13.79 3.18 9.50
N ILE A 40 12.86 4.11 9.67
CA ILE A 40 12.46 4.60 10.99
C ILE A 40 11.86 3.46 11.81
N GLU A 41 10.90 2.71 11.25
CA GLU A 41 10.25 1.58 11.94
C GLU A 41 11.24 0.48 12.36
N LEU A 42 12.25 0.21 11.52
CA LEU A 42 13.36 -0.70 11.83
C LEU A 42 14.26 -0.15 12.95
N SER A 43 14.63 1.13 12.88
CA SER A 43 15.50 1.79 13.88
C SER A 43 14.82 1.91 15.26
N GLU A 44 13.51 2.11 15.28
CA GLU A 44 12.69 2.21 16.48
C GLU A 44 12.31 0.84 17.06
N ARG A 45 12.76 -0.25 16.43
CA ARG A 45 12.45 -1.63 16.83
C ARG A 45 10.95 -1.90 16.88
N ARG A 46 10.19 -1.27 15.98
CA ARG A 46 8.75 -1.53 15.83
C ARG A 46 8.50 -2.75 14.95
N VAL A 47 9.40 -2.97 13.99
CA VAL A 47 9.36 -4.03 12.99
C VAL A 47 10.71 -4.74 12.95
N ASP A 48 10.68 -6.06 12.82
CA ASP A 48 11.84 -6.89 12.52
C ASP A 48 12.02 -7.06 11.01
N ARG A 49 13.20 -7.53 10.57
CA ARG A 49 13.48 -7.70 9.13
C ARG A 49 12.43 -8.60 8.43
N ALA A 50 11.91 -9.61 9.12
CA ALA A 50 10.89 -10.50 8.57
C ALA A 50 9.51 -9.83 8.44
N GLY A 51 9.19 -8.86 9.30
CA GLY A 51 7.95 -8.09 9.26
C GLY A 51 7.94 -6.93 8.26
N VAL A 52 9.10 -6.52 7.73
CA VAL A 52 9.24 -5.40 6.77
C VAL A 52 8.27 -5.50 5.58
N PRO A 53 8.11 -6.66 4.89
CA PRO A 53 7.17 -6.75 3.77
C PRO A 53 5.71 -6.47 4.16
N ALA A 54 5.30 -6.86 5.36
CA ALA A 54 3.94 -6.59 5.86
C ALA A 54 3.78 -5.11 6.23
N CYS A 55 4.81 -4.51 6.82
CA CYS A 55 4.82 -3.08 7.14
C CYS A 55 4.78 -2.22 5.87
N ALA A 56 5.59 -2.56 4.85
CA ALA A 56 5.62 -1.88 3.57
C ALA A 56 4.23 -1.89 2.91
N LYS A 57 3.54 -3.05 2.87
CA LYS A 57 2.18 -3.16 2.35
C LYS A 57 1.19 -2.24 3.09
N ARG A 58 1.29 -2.14 4.42
CA ARG A 58 0.45 -1.23 5.21
C ARG A 58 0.72 0.23 4.89
N MET A 59 1.99 0.63 4.76
CA MET A 59 2.38 2.00 4.44
C MET A 59 1.92 2.39 3.04
N ILE A 60 2.07 1.51 2.04
CA ILE A 60 1.56 1.72 0.68
C ILE A 60 0.03 1.87 0.70
N ALA A 61 -0.69 1.04 1.45
CA ALA A 61 -2.14 1.14 1.57
C ALA A 61 -2.57 2.47 2.22
N ALA A 62 -1.85 2.93 3.25
CA ALA A 62 -2.07 4.23 3.89
C ALA A 62 -1.79 5.38 2.91
N TYR A 63 -0.65 5.34 2.21
CA TYR A 63 -0.27 6.32 1.20
C TYR A 63 -1.34 6.44 0.10
N ASN A 64 -1.81 5.31 -0.44
CA ASN A 64 -2.86 5.30 -1.46
C ASN A 64 -4.19 5.86 -0.94
N LYS A 65 -4.52 5.61 0.34
CA LYS A 65 -5.73 6.14 0.98
C LYS A 65 -5.67 7.65 1.17
N GLU A 66 -4.49 8.20 1.48
CA GLU A 66 -4.27 9.63 1.68
C GLU A 66 -4.09 10.39 0.36
N ASN A 67 -3.57 9.71 -0.66
CA ASN A 67 -3.34 10.25 -2.00
C ASN A 67 -4.16 9.48 -3.04
N PRO A 68 -5.50 9.61 -3.01
CA PRO A 68 -6.37 9.03 -4.02
C PRO A 68 -6.23 9.82 -5.33
N MET A 69 -5.08 9.75 -5.99
CA MET A 69 -4.90 10.30 -7.33
C MET A 69 -5.23 9.21 -8.35
N LYS A 70 -6.42 9.33 -8.96
CA LYS A 70 -6.90 8.54 -10.11
C LYS A 70 -6.84 7.02 -9.91
N SER A 71 -7.35 6.52 -8.78
CA SER A 71 -7.80 5.13 -8.75
C SER A 71 -8.98 4.99 -9.69
N TYR A 72 -8.75 4.32 -10.82
CA TYR A 72 -9.80 3.87 -11.72
C TYR A 72 -10.75 2.96 -10.91
N GLY A 73 -11.96 3.46 -10.61
CA GLY A 73 -12.97 2.71 -9.84
C GLY A 73 -12.98 2.94 -8.32
N ASP A 74 -12.43 4.04 -7.80
CA ASP A 74 -12.72 4.43 -6.41
C ASP A 74 -14.15 4.98 -6.27
N ILE A 75 -14.87 4.63 -5.21
CA ILE A 75 -16.24 5.08 -4.88
C ILE A 75 -16.35 6.61 -4.87
N ARG A 76 -15.24 7.31 -4.61
CA ARG A 76 -15.16 8.78 -4.61
C ARG A 76 -14.85 9.41 -5.96
N ALA A 77 -14.57 8.61 -6.99
CA ALA A 77 -14.33 9.03 -8.36
C ALA A 77 -15.30 8.26 -9.28
N PRO A 78 -16.57 8.71 -9.42
CA PRO A 78 -17.55 8.02 -10.24
C PRO A 78 -17.02 7.84 -11.66
N LEU A 79 -17.25 6.65 -12.23
CA LEU A 79 -16.89 6.35 -13.60
C LEU A 79 -17.45 7.43 -14.54
N PRO A 80 -16.67 7.91 -15.54
CA PRO A 80 -17.25 8.69 -16.61
C PRO A 80 -18.28 7.83 -17.35
N LEU A 81 -19.43 8.43 -17.67
CA LEU A 81 -20.59 7.76 -18.28
C LEU A 81 -20.28 7.08 -19.62
N ASP A 82 -19.15 7.46 -20.24
CA ASP A 82 -18.67 6.95 -21.53
C ASP A 82 -17.68 5.78 -21.44
N ALA A 83 -17.37 5.26 -20.24
CA ALA A 83 -16.51 4.09 -20.13
C ALA A 83 -17.28 2.84 -20.61
N PRO A 84 -16.90 2.22 -21.74
CA PRO A 84 -17.64 1.10 -22.30
C PRO A 84 -17.67 -0.08 -21.32
N ALA A 85 -18.81 -0.78 -21.29
CA ALA A 85 -19.28 -1.84 -20.38
C ALA A 85 -18.37 -3.09 -20.19
N TYR A 86 -17.07 -2.99 -20.43
CA TYR A 86 -16.11 -4.07 -20.30
C TYR A 86 -15.80 -4.44 -18.84
N LEU A 87 -16.16 -3.60 -17.86
CA LEU A 87 -15.91 -3.85 -16.43
C LEU A 87 -16.94 -4.75 -15.73
N ASP A 88 -18.06 -5.07 -16.40
CA ASP A 88 -19.08 -5.97 -15.86
C ASP A 88 -18.56 -7.41 -15.67
N GLY A 89 -17.42 -7.75 -16.27
CA GLY A 89 -16.77 -9.05 -16.13
C GLY A 89 -15.82 -9.22 -14.94
N THR A 90 -15.48 -8.15 -14.21
CA THR A 90 -14.42 -8.17 -13.17
C THR A 90 -14.89 -7.95 -11.74
N MET A 91 -16.17 -7.63 -11.51
CA MET A 91 -16.70 -7.53 -10.15
C MET A 91 -16.99 -8.91 -9.55
N SER A 92 -16.42 -9.18 -8.38
CA SER A 92 -16.63 -10.44 -7.68
C SER A 92 -18.02 -10.46 -7.03
N ARG A 93 -18.72 -11.61 -7.10
CA ARG A 93 -20.10 -11.82 -6.59
C ARG A 93 -20.34 -11.40 -5.13
N VAL A 94 -19.29 -11.16 -4.35
CA VAL A 94 -19.38 -10.80 -2.93
C VAL A 94 -19.83 -9.35 -2.74
N GLU A 95 -19.50 -8.44 -3.66
CA GLU A 95 -19.89 -7.02 -3.56
C GLU A 95 -21.38 -6.78 -3.88
N ILE A 96 -22.01 -7.69 -4.63
CA ILE A 96 -23.43 -7.58 -5.05
C ILE A 96 -24.40 -7.82 -3.87
N VAL A 97 -23.98 -8.51 -2.82
CA VAL A 97 -24.90 -8.93 -1.73
C VAL A 97 -25.12 -7.83 -0.67
N ALA A 98 -24.23 -6.84 -0.59
CA ALA A 98 -24.32 -5.79 0.43
C ALA A 98 -25.41 -4.75 0.14
N GLU A 99 -25.79 -4.56 -1.13
CA GLU A 99 -26.92 -3.71 -1.49
C GLU A 99 -28.17 -4.56 -1.69
N SER A 100 -28.81 -4.93 -0.57
CA SER A 100 -30.19 -5.41 -0.61
C SER A 100 -31.07 -4.28 -1.12
N LEU A 101 -31.76 -4.51 -2.23
CA LEU A 101 -32.61 -3.55 -2.95
C LEU A 101 -33.89 -3.14 -2.19
N TRP A 102 -34.01 -3.48 -0.90
CA TRP A 102 -35.19 -3.21 -0.05
C TRP A 102 -34.83 -3.18 1.45
N ALA A 103 -34.00 -2.23 1.90
CA ALA A 103 -33.91 -1.84 3.31
C ALA A 103 -34.46 -0.43 3.49
#